data_AF-A0A349GY22-F1
#
_entry.id   AF-A0A349GY22-F1
#
_cell.length_a   1.000
_cell.length_b   1.000
_cell.length_c   1.000
_cell.angle_alpha   90.00
_cell.angle_beta   90.00
_cell.angle_gamma   90.00
#
_symmetry.space_group_name_H-M   'P 1'
#
loop_
_entity.id
_entity.type
_entity.pdbx_description
1 polymer ?
#
loop_
_entity_poly.entity_id
_entity_poly.type
_entity_poly.pdbx_seq_one_letter_code
_entity_poly.pdbx_strand_id
1 'polypeptide(L)'
;KLAQRFRRVAVVHCVSAWGALCDVMDEVGGCPRGLVLHAYGGSPDMVSRLARYGAWFSLKMPLALDAKAMARIRAVPINRLLLESDATFDEFRSIVDTRTMLADALAPIASLLDLLPDQLAALATANALRCFRIGE
;
A
#
# COMPACT_ATOMS: atom_id res chain seq x y z
N LYS A 1 -10.40 16.19 -5.47
CA LYS A 1 -11.63 16.66 -6.16
C LYS A 1 -12.23 15.63 -7.14
N LEU A 2 -11.51 15.11 -8.16
CA LEU A 2 -12.06 14.08 -9.08
C LEU A 2 -12.51 12.81 -8.34
N ALA A 3 -11.64 12.25 -7.48
CA ALA A 3 -11.95 11.08 -6.67
C ALA A 3 -13.22 11.27 -5.81
N GLN A 4 -13.44 12.47 -5.27
CA GLN A 4 -14.65 12.82 -4.52
C GLN A 4 -15.88 12.87 -5.45
N ARG A 5 -15.79 13.60 -6.57
CA ARG A 5 -16.87 13.75 -7.55
C ARG A 5 -17.35 12.40 -8.09
N PHE A 6 -16.43 11.52 -8.43
CA PHE A 6 -16.74 10.21 -9.00
C PHE A 6 -16.82 9.09 -7.96
N ARG A 7 -16.68 9.43 -6.67
CA ARG A 7 -16.67 8.48 -5.55
C ARG A 7 -15.76 7.28 -5.83
N ARG A 8 -14.52 7.57 -6.25
CA ARG A 8 -13.46 6.59 -6.51
C ARG A 8 -12.38 6.69 -5.44
N VAL A 9 -11.68 5.58 -5.20
CA VAL A 9 -10.42 5.60 -4.45
C VAL A 9 -9.36 6.32 -5.29
N ALA A 10 -8.55 7.18 -4.66
CA ALA A 10 -7.43 7.83 -5.32
C ALA A 10 -6.15 7.01 -5.08
N VAL A 11 -5.41 6.67 -6.14
CA VAL A 11 -4.06 6.12 -6.00
C VAL A 11 -3.08 7.29 -6.06
N VAL A 12 -2.32 7.50 -4.99
CA VAL A 12 -1.48 8.67 -4.77
C VAL A 12 -0.03 8.22 -4.67
N HIS A 13 0.80 8.75 -5.57
CA HIS A 13 2.24 8.69 -5.46
C HIS A 13 2.72 9.85 -4.59
N CYS A 14 3.56 9.57 -3.58
CA CYS A 14 4.14 10.59 -2.73
C CYS A 14 5.55 10.15 -2.30
N VAL A 15 6.54 10.98 -2.62
CA VAL A 15 7.93 10.78 -2.21
C VAL A 15 8.42 12.10 -1.62
N SER A 16 8.98 12.05 -0.42
CA SER A 16 9.54 13.21 0.30
C SER A 16 8.57 14.40 0.51
N ALA A 17 7.26 14.22 0.30
CA ALA A 17 6.25 15.28 0.38
C ALA A 17 5.07 14.92 1.32
N TRP A 18 5.31 14.08 2.32
CA TRP A 18 4.26 13.55 3.20
C TRP A 18 3.52 14.63 4.01
N GLY A 19 4.23 15.69 4.42
CA GLY A 19 3.63 16.85 5.09
C GLY A 19 2.65 17.58 4.18
N ALA A 20 3.10 17.96 2.98
CA ALA A 20 2.27 18.61 1.98
C ALA A 20 1.06 17.75 1.57
N LEU A 21 1.24 16.42 1.49
CA LEU A 21 0.11 15.51 1.28
C LEU A 21 -0.93 15.64 2.39
N CYS A 22 -0.50 15.68 3.66
CA CYS A 22 -1.43 15.85 4.76
C CYS A 22 -2.14 17.21 4.71
N ASP A 23 -1.43 18.29 4.39
CA ASP A 23 -2.01 19.63 4.26
C ASP A 23 -3.10 19.66 3.17
N VAL A 24 -2.85 19.03 2.02
CA VAL A 24 -3.85 18.87 0.96
C VAL A 24 -5.03 18.02 1.44
N MET A 25 -4.77 16.94 2.18
CA MET A 25 -5.84 16.09 2.71
C MET A 25 -6.72 16.81 3.73
N ASP A 26 -6.13 17.68 4.54
CA ASP A 26 -6.82 18.56 5.49
C ASP A 26 -7.66 19.61 4.73
N GLU A 27 -7.12 20.25 3.68
CA GLU A 27 -7.84 21.22 2.85
C GLU A 27 -9.04 20.61 2.12
N VAL A 28 -8.87 19.43 1.52
CA VAL A 28 -9.94 18.81 0.72
C VAL A 28 -10.96 18.04 1.57
N GLY A 29 -10.74 17.91 2.89
CA GLY A 29 -11.59 17.13 3.79
C GLY A 29 -11.50 15.62 3.56
N GLY A 30 -10.38 15.13 3.02
CA GLY A 30 -10.14 13.73 2.70
C GLY A 30 -10.86 13.19 1.45
N CYS A 31 -10.80 11.87 1.27
CA CYS A 31 -11.44 11.17 0.14
C CYS A 31 -12.54 10.23 0.67
N PRO A 32 -13.82 10.37 0.23
CA PRO A 32 -14.93 9.56 0.73
C PRO A 32 -14.77 8.04 0.55
N ARG A 33 -13.94 7.62 -0.41
CA ARG A 33 -13.61 6.21 -0.65
C ARG A 33 -12.18 5.85 -0.23
N GLY A 34 -11.50 6.74 0.50
CA GLY A 34 -10.10 6.60 0.88
C GLY A 34 -9.12 6.87 -0.27
N LEU A 35 -7.86 6.60 0.01
CA LEU A 35 -6.75 6.71 -0.92
C LEU A 35 -5.79 5.54 -0.74
N VAL A 36 -5.14 5.12 -1.82
CA VAL A 36 -4.02 4.18 -1.79
C VAL A 36 -2.75 5.00 -1.87
N LEU A 37 -1.89 4.89 -0.87
CA LEU A 37 -0.53 5.38 -0.94
C LEU A 37 0.30 4.33 -1.63
N HIS A 38 0.51 4.58 -2.92
CA HIS A 38 1.31 3.73 -3.77
C HIS A 38 2.78 3.80 -3.33
N ALA A 39 3.45 2.65 -3.36
CA ALA A 39 4.83 2.42 -2.98
C ALA A 39 5.20 3.13 -1.68
N TYR A 40 4.42 2.90 -0.62
CA TYR A 40 4.52 3.68 0.61
C TYR A 40 5.94 3.61 1.22
N GLY A 41 6.64 4.74 1.11
CA GLY A 41 8.00 4.93 1.61
C GLY A 41 8.09 5.83 2.85
N GLY A 42 6.97 6.33 3.38
CA GLY A 42 6.92 7.27 4.50
C GLY A 42 7.35 6.68 5.84
N SER A 43 7.52 7.52 6.87
CA SER A 43 7.94 7.04 8.18
C SER A 43 6.86 6.20 8.87
N PRO A 44 7.22 5.32 9.84
CA PRO A 44 6.27 4.62 10.68
C PRO A 44 5.29 5.58 11.41
N ASP A 45 5.80 6.70 11.91
CA ASP A 45 4.99 7.68 12.67
C ASP A 45 3.87 8.30 11.83
N MET A 46 4.12 8.47 10.52
CA MET A 46 3.17 9.06 9.59
C MET A 46 1.97 8.14 9.30
N VAL A 47 2.12 6.83 9.50
CA VAL A 47 1.07 5.84 9.22
C VAL A 47 -0.21 6.16 10.00
N SER A 48 -0.08 6.52 11.28
CA SER A 48 -1.22 6.84 12.14
C SER A 48 -2.02 8.05 11.62
N ARG A 49 -1.32 9.12 11.19
CA ARG A 49 -1.95 10.31 10.62
C ARG A 49 -2.62 9.99 9.29
N LEU A 50 -1.92 9.29 8.40
CA LEU A 50 -2.45 8.93 7.07
C LEU A 50 -3.66 7.99 7.17
N ALA A 51 -3.66 7.07 8.12
CA ALA A 51 -4.78 6.15 8.36
C ALA A 51 -6.08 6.90 8.76
N ARG A 52 -5.99 8.05 9.42
CA ARG A 52 -7.15 8.91 9.76
C ARG A 52 -7.84 9.46 8.51
N TYR A 53 -7.09 9.65 7.43
CA TYR A 53 -7.65 10.05 6.13
C TYR A 53 -8.23 8.85 5.33
N GLY A 54 -8.27 7.66 5.94
CA GLY A 54 -8.73 6.44 5.29
C GLY A 54 -7.72 5.85 4.31
N ALA A 55 -6.42 6.12 4.50
CA ALA A 55 -5.36 5.59 3.64
C ALA A 55 -5.25 4.06 3.70
N TRP A 56 -4.88 3.50 2.55
CA TRP A 56 -4.35 2.16 2.36
C TRP A 56 -2.88 2.28 1.98
N PHE A 57 -2.06 1.30 2.34
CA PHE A 57 -0.61 1.36 2.19
C PHE A 57 -0.16 0.24 1.28
N SER A 58 0.27 0.58 0.07
CA SER A 58 0.79 -0.38 -0.90
C SER A 58 2.30 -0.54 -0.71
N LEU A 59 2.78 -1.77 -0.56
CA LEU A 59 4.19 -2.08 -0.54
C LEU A 59 4.64 -2.56 -1.92
N LYS A 60 5.55 -1.81 -2.53
CA LYS A 60 6.20 -2.16 -3.80
C LYS A 60 7.19 -3.32 -3.63
N MET A 61 7.12 -4.29 -4.52
CA MET A 61 8.05 -5.43 -4.61
C MET A 61 9.00 -5.33 -5.81
N PRO A 62 10.25 -5.81 -5.70
CA PRO A 62 10.85 -6.39 -4.49
C PRO A 62 11.15 -5.30 -3.44
N LEU A 63 11.08 -5.68 -2.16
CA LEU A 63 11.37 -4.79 -1.04
C LEU A 63 12.50 -5.37 -0.18
N ALA A 64 13.59 -4.61 -0.05
CA ALA A 64 14.62 -4.94 0.93
C ALA A 64 14.08 -4.69 2.35
N LEU A 65 14.09 -5.73 3.20
CA LEU A 65 13.65 -5.65 4.59
C LEU A 65 14.76 -5.13 5.52
N ASP A 66 15.19 -3.89 5.30
CA ASP A 66 16.05 -3.20 6.26
C ASP A 66 15.26 -2.79 7.53
N ALA A 67 15.96 -2.30 8.56
CA ALA A 67 15.33 -1.90 9.82
C ALA A 67 14.23 -0.83 9.65
N LYS A 68 14.37 0.08 8.69
CA LYS A 68 13.39 1.14 8.42
C LYS A 68 12.16 0.58 7.71
N ALA A 69 12.35 -0.28 6.71
CA ALA A 69 11.28 -0.98 6.02
C ALA A 69 10.50 -1.87 6.99
N MET A 70 11.17 -2.63 7.84
CA MET A 70 10.53 -3.48 8.85
C MET A 70 9.68 -2.67 9.83
N ALA A 71 10.23 -1.56 10.35
CA ALA A 71 9.48 -0.67 11.25
C ALA A 71 8.26 -0.06 10.55
N ARG A 72 8.39 0.33 9.28
CA ARG A 72 7.30 0.89 8.47
C ARG A 72 6.19 -0.12 8.25
N ILE A 73 6.53 -1.35 7.86
CA ILE A 73 5.57 -2.42 7.61
C ILE A 73 4.80 -2.76 8.88
N ARG A 74 5.49 -2.87 10.03
CA ARG A 74 4.83 -3.14 11.32
C ARG A 74 3.88 -2.03 11.78
N ALA A 75 4.13 -0.78 11.38
CA ALA A 75 3.25 0.33 11.71
C ALA A 75 1.96 0.33 10.87
N VAL A 76 1.97 -0.26 9.66
CA VAL A 76 0.80 -0.34 8.79
C VAL A 76 -0.28 -1.21 9.44
N PRO A 77 -1.53 -0.70 9.60
CA PRO A 77 -2.64 -1.54 10.04
C PRO A 77 -2.82 -2.71 9.09
N ILE A 78 -2.83 -3.94 9.61
CA ILE A 78 -2.86 -5.14 8.77
C ILE A 78 -4.09 -5.15 7.83
N ASN A 79 -5.24 -4.64 8.28
CA ASN A 79 -6.45 -4.50 7.47
C ASN A 79 -6.41 -3.35 6.44
N ARG A 80 -5.26 -2.69 6.26
CA ARG A 80 -5.03 -1.63 5.27
C ARG A 80 -3.77 -1.85 4.44
N LEU A 81 -3.10 -2.97 4.64
CA LEU A 81 -1.92 -3.39 3.91
C LEU A 81 -2.30 -3.90 2.51
N LEU A 82 -1.63 -3.39 1.50
CA LEU A 82 -1.71 -3.83 0.11
C LEU A 82 -0.30 -4.21 -0.38
N LEU A 83 -0.23 -5.09 -1.38
CA LEU A 83 1.00 -5.49 -2.05
C LEU A 83 0.91 -5.15 -3.53
N GLU A 84 2.00 -4.66 -4.12
CA GLU A 84 2.08 -4.35 -5.54
C GLU A 84 3.47 -4.66 -6.11
N SER A 85 3.55 -4.90 -7.42
CA SER A 85 4.85 -5.02 -8.09
C SER A 85 5.43 -3.67 -8.50
N ASP A 86 4.58 -2.71 -8.89
CA ASP A 86 5.01 -1.47 -9.56
C ASP A 86 5.95 -1.75 -10.76
N ALA A 87 5.72 -2.89 -11.43
CA ALA A 87 6.56 -3.34 -12.51
C ALA A 87 6.35 -2.47 -13.76
N THR A 88 7.46 -1.97 -14.29
CA THR A 88 7.57 -1.24 -15.55
C THR A 88 7.54 -2.21 -16.75
N PHE A 89 7.28 -1.66 -17.94
CA PHE A 89 7.23 -2.45 -19.17
C PHE A 89 8.57 -3.16 -19.48
N ASP A 90 9.71 -2.61 -19.09
CA ASP A 90 11.01 -3.24 -19.31
C ASP A 90 11.26 -4.41 -18.33
N GLU A 91 10.68 -4.37 -17.13
CA GLU A 91 10.72 -5.47 -16.16
C GLU A 91 9.91 -6.70 -16.64
N PHE A 92 8.94 -6.52 -17.55
CA PHE A 92 8.28 -7.63 -18.24
C PHE A 92 9.18 -8.39 -19.23
N ARG A 93 10.27 -7.76 -19.73
CA ARG A 93 11.21 -8.43 -20.65
C ARG A 93 12.27 -9.24 -19.90
N SER A 94 12.58 -8.87 -18.66
CA SER A 94 13.29 -9.77 -17.75
C SER A 94 12.34 -10.89 -17.32
N ILE A 95 12.83 -12.12 -17.25
CA ILE A 95 12.05 -13.38 -17.10
C ILE A 95 11.30 -13.49 -15.74
N VAL A 96 11.15 -12.41 -14.98
CA VAL A 96 10.43 -12.41 -13.70
C VAL A 96 9.02 -11.88 -13.93
N ASP A 97 8.06 -12.81 -13.98
CA ASP A 97 6.64 -12.45 -13.93
C ASP A 97 6.37 -11.66 -12.64
N THR A 98 5.63 -10.54 -12.77
CA THR A 98 5.12 -9.74 -11.64
C THR A 98 4.44 -10.58 -10.55
N ARG A 99 3.85 -11.72 -10.92
CA ARG A 99 3.29 -12.69 -9.97
C ARG A 99 4.36 -13.36 -9.12
N THR A 100 5.49 -13.73 -9.73
CA THR A 100 6.64 -14.31 -9.04
C THR A 100 7.24 -13.29 -8.07
N MET A 101 7.37 -12.02 -8.47
CA MET A 101 7.86 -10.96 -7.57
C MET A 101 7.00 -10.81 -6.31
N LEU A 102 5.67 -10.88 -6.47
CA LEU A 102 4.74 -10.83 -5.35
C LEU A 102 4.82 -12.11 -4.51
N ALA A 103 4.90 -13.28 -5.13
CA ALA A 103 5.02 -14.57 -4.44
C ALA A 103 6.30 -14.66 -3.59
N ASP A 104 7.43 -14.25 -4.13
CA ASP A 104 8.74 -14.26 -3.45
C ASP A 104 8.76 -13.32 -2.24
N ALA A 105 7.96 -12.25 -2.27
CA ALA A 105 7.83 -11.31 -1.17
C ALA A 105 6.92 -11.80 -0.03
N LEU A 106 6.07 -12.81 -0.26
CA LEU A 106 5.10 -13.26 0.75
C LEU A 106 5.80 -13.81 1.98
N ALA A 107 6.74 -14.74 1.83
CA ALA A 107 7.42 -15.39 2.95
C ALA A 107 8.13 -14.41 3.91
N PRO A 108 9.00 -13.50 3.44
CA PRO A 108 9.70 -12.58 4.33
C PRO A 108 8.76 -11.57 5.00
N ILE A 109 7.74 -11.06 4.30
CA ILE A 109 6.76 -10.13 4.90
C ILE A 109 5.82 -10.84 5.87
N ALA A 110 5.40 -12.07 5.56
CA ALA A 110 4.54 -12.86 6.44
C ALA A 110 5.26 -13.19 7.75
N SER A 111 6.53 -13.59 7.66
CA SER A 111 7.37 -13.82 8.85
C SER A 111 7.53 -12.55 9.70
N LEU A 112 7.66 -11.38 9.08
CA LEU A 112 7.75 -10.10 9.79
C LEU A 112 6.48 -9.75 10.59
N LEU A 113 5.33 -10.22 10.11
CA LEU A 113 3.99 -9.93 10.62
C LEU A 113 3.39 -11.09 11.42
N ASP A 114 4.17 -12.12 11.74
CA ASP A 114 3.74 -13.33 12.44
C ASP A 114 2.57 -14.06 11.74
N LEU A 115 2.63 -14.13 10.41
CA LEU A 115 1.66 -14.81 9.54
C LEU A 115 2.31 -15.91 8.72
N LEU A 116 1.49 -16.84 8.24
CA LEU A 116 1.86 -17.74 7.14
C LEU A 116 1.75 -17.01 5.78
N PRO A 117 2.55 -17.38 4.75
CA PRO A 117 2.48 -16.77 3.42
C PRO A 117 1.06 -16.76 2.83
N ASP A 118 0.33 -17.86 2.96
CA ASP A 118 -1.05 -17.98 2.46
C ASP A 118 -2.03 -17.07 3.21
N GLN A 119 -1.81 -16.86 4.52
CA GLN A 119 -2.61 -15.92 5.30
C GLN A 119 -2.36 -14.49 4.86
N LEU A 120 -1.11 -14.11 4.62
CA LEU A 120 -0.77 -12.80 4.09
C LEU A 120 -1.36 -12.59 2.68
N ALA A 121 -1.26 -13.59 1.80
CA ALA A 121 -1.82 -13.53 0.46
C ALA A 121 -3.35 -13.35 0.48
N ALA A 122 -4.05 -14.17 1.28
CA ALA A 122 -5.50 -14.07 1.43
C ALA A 122 -5.92 -12.72 2.02
N LEU A 123 -5.20 -12.23 3.03
CA LEU A 123 -5.45 -10.94 3.66
C LEU A 123 -5.22 -9.78 2.71
N ALA A 124 -4.09 -9.76 1.98
CA ALA A 124 -3.78 -8.72 1.00
C ALA A 124 -4.82 -8.71 -0.13
N THR A 125 -5.27 -9.89 -0.57
CA THR A 125 -6.35 -10.04 -1.57
C THR A 125 -7.67 -9.47 -1.05
N ALA A 126 -8.09 -9.86 0.16
CA ALA A 126 -9.32 -9.34 0.77
C ALA A 126 -9.27 -7.82 0.99
N ASN A 127 -8.11 -7.30 1.39
CA ASN A 127 -7.87 -5.87 1.51
C ASN A 127 -8.00 -5.15 0.17
N ALA A 128 -7.41 -5.68 -0.90
CA ALA A 128 -7.49 -5.10 -2.24
C ALA A 128 -8.94 -5.08 -2.75
N LEU A 129 -9.69 -6.18 -2.59
CA LEU A 129 -11.10 -6.25 -2.96
C LEU A 129 -11.93 -5.19 -2.21
N ARG A 130 -11.72 -5.03 -0.89
CA ARG A 130 -12.40 -4.00 -0.08
C ARG A 130 -11.97 -2.58 -0.45
N CYS A 131 -10.69 -2.36 -0.71
CA CYS A 131 -10.14 -1.06 -1.08
C CYS A 131 -10.73 -0.57 -2.41
N PHE A 132 -10.73 -1.44 -3.42
CA PHE A 132 -11.18 -1.11 -4.77
C PHE A 132 -12.66 -1.41 -5.03
N ARG A 133 -13.37 -1.97 -4.04
CA ARG A 133 -14.80 -2.35 -4.12
C ARG A 133 -15.09 -3.30 -5.29
N ILE A 134 -14.22 -4.28 -5.45
CA ILE A 134 -14.40 -5.30 -6.49
C ILE A 134 -15.36 -6.36 -5.92
N GLY A 135 -16.51 -6.54 -6.58
CA GLY A 135 -17.56 -7.46 -6.15
C GLY A 135 -18.65 -6.81 -5.27
N GLU A 136 -18.59 -5.50 -5.05
CA GLU A 136 -19.72 -4.68 -4.55
C GLU A 136 -20.67 -4.27 -5.67
#